data_AF-A0A1I1B9S2-F1
#
_entry.id   AF-A0A1I1B9S2-F1
#
_cell.length_a   1.000
_cell.length_b   1.000
_cell.length_c   1.000
_cell.angle_alpha   90.00
_cell.angle_beta   90.00
_cell.angle_gamma   90.00
#
_symmetry.space_group_name_H-M   'P 1'
#
loop_
_entity.id
_entity.type
_entity.pdbx_description
1 polymer ?
#
loop_
_entity_poly.entity_id
_entity_poly.type
_entity_poly.pdbx_seq_one_letter_code
_entity_poly.pdbx_strand_id
1 'polypeptide(L)'
;MRLTHEEAEEIVQEVFLNIWKNRVKLDPALSVNAYMIAIVRSLVIKKNRKEARFFAFQQYQIPLIELVSDHIPDDELIYSEFHSLSMEIIEKLPPVQKQVFKMRHMENKSFEEIAGKLNVSQRTVENQSFRATKWVKKKLALLEIISVSIWLFPVVTLFDSIVK
;
A
#
# COMPACT_ATOMS: atom_id res chain seq x y z
N MET A 1 -9.87 -8.35 4.27
CA MET A 1 -8.90 -7.69 5.17
C MET A 1 -9.05 -6.20 4.93
N ARG A 2 -9.93 -5.54 5.69
CA ARG A 2 -10.10 -4.09 5.63
C ARG A 2 -9.74 -3.59 7.02
N LEU A 3 -8.61 -2.90 7.11
CA LEU A 3 -8.21 -2.13 8.29
C LEU A 3 -8.75 -0.72 8.07
N THR A 4 -9.29 -0.08 9.11
CA THR A 4 -9.55 1.37 9.05
C THR A 4 -8.21 2.14 9.04
N HIS A 5 -8.25 3.43 8.73
CA HIS A 5 -7.06 4.29 8.74
C HIS A 5 -6.38 4.28 10.13
N GLU A 6 -7.16 4.50 11.19
CA GLU A 6 -6.67 4.46 12.58
C GLU A 6 -6.04 3.11 12.93
N GLU A 7 -6.64 2.00 12.48
CA GLU A 7 -6.09 0.67 12.73
C GLU A 7 -4.78 0.43 11.98
N ALA A 8 -4.62 1.00 10.79
CA ALA A 8 -3.38 0.95 10.04
C ALA A 8 -2.29 1.80 10.72
N GLU A 9 -2.62 2.99 11.21
CA GLU A 9 -1.69 3.84 11.97
C GLU A 9 -1.22 3.16 13.26
N GLU A 10 -2.13 2.54 14.01
CA GLU A 10 -1.82 1.81 15.24
C GLU A 10 -0.85 0.64 14.95
N ILE A 11 -1.10 -0.11 13.87
CA ILE A 11 -0.20 -1.20 13.45
C ILE A 11 1.18 -0.67 13.08
N VAL A 12 1.25 0.44 12.34
CA VAL A 12 2.52 1.05 11.95
C VAL A 12 3.31 1.48 13.20
N GLN A 13 2.66 2.13 14.17
CA GLN A 13 3.28 2.51 15.44
C GLN A 13 3.82 1.28 16.19
N GLU A 14 3.04 0.20 16.28
CA GLU A 14 3.45 -1.03 16.96
C GLU A 14 4.64 -1.72 16.26
N VAL A 15 4.69 -1.68 14.92
CA VAL A 15 5.82 -2.18 14.12
C VAL A 15 7.09 -1.41 14.45
N PHE A 16 7.06 -0.07 14.39
CA PHE A 16 8.23 0.76 14.68
C PHE A 16 8.70 0.61 16.12
N LEU A 17 7.78 0.52 17.09
CA LEU A 17 8.11 0.23 18.49
C LEU A 17 8.81 -1.13 18.66
N ASN A 18 8.32 -2.16 17.96
CA ASN A 18 8.89 -3.50 18.00
C ASN A 18 10.32 -3.53 17.43
N ILE A 19 10.53 -2.85 16.31
CA ILE A 19 11.84 -2.69 15.68
C ILE A 19 12.79 -1.95 16.63
N TRP A 20 12.36 -0.83 17.20
CA TRP A 20 13.17 -0.06 18.14
C TRP A 20 13.61 -0.89 19.35
N LYS A 21 12.71 -1.69 19.92
CA LYS A 21 13.00 -2.60 21.05
C LYS A 21 13.97 -3.71 20.67
N ASN A 22 13.86 -4.26 19.47
CA ASN A 22 14.65 -5.41 19.01
C ASN A 22 15.88 -5.03 18.18
N ARG A 23 16.17 -3.73 18.02
CA ARG A 23 17.23 -3.20 17.13
C ARG A 23 18.62 -3.82 17.34
N VAL A 24 18.95 -4.19 18.59
CA VAL A 24 20.26 -4.79 18.95
C VAL A 24 20.37 -6.25 18.49
N LYS A 25 19.23 -6.93 18.27
CA LYS A 25 19.14 -8.32 17.82
C LYS A 25 18.95 -8.45 16.30
N LEU A 26 18.87 -7.32 15.59
CA LEU A 26 18.72 -7.33 14.14
C LEU A 26 20.04 -7.73 13.50
N ASP A 27 19.99 -8.81 12.72
CA ASP A 27 21.12 -9.23 11.90
C ASP A 27 21.27 -8.24 10.72
N PRO A 28 22.40 -7.52 10.61
CA PRO A 28 22.67 -6.60 9.50
C PRO A 28 22.71 -7.29 8.13
N ALA A 29 22.92 -8.60 8.09
CA ALA A 29 22.93 -9.39 6.86
C ALA A 29 21.53 -9.69 6.31
N LEU A 30 20.47 -9.45 7.09
CA LEU A 30 19.08 -9.71 6.71
C LEU A 30 18.34 -8.44 6.28
N SER A 31 17.35 -8.59 5.39
CA SER A 31 16.55 -7.46 4.91
C SER A 31 15.60 -6.93 5.99
N VAL A 32 15.81 -5.68 6.41
CA VAL A 32 14.91 -4.95 7.32
C VAL A 32 13.47 -4.89 6.77
N ASN A 33 13.30 -4.83 5.44
CA ASN A 33 11.99 -4.86 4.80
C ASN A 33 11.27 -6.20 5.01
N ALA A 34 11.98 -7.32 4.89
CA ALA A 34 11.40 -8.65 5.14
C ALA A 34 10.99 -8.80 6.62
N TYR A 35 11.79 -8.27 7.54
CA TYR A 35 11.49 -8.24 8.96
C TYR A 35 10.24 -7.40 9.29
N MET A 36 10.13 -6.18 8.72
CA MET A 36 8.93 -5.34 8.83
C MET A 36 7.67 -6.05 8.34
N ILE A 37 7.73 -6.67 7.16
CA ILE A 37 6.61 -7.41 6.58
C ILE A 37 6.18 -8.58 7.49
N ALA A 38 7.13 -9.26 8.12
CA ALA A 38 6.83 -10.34 9.06
C ALA A 38 6.09 -9.83 10.32
N ILE A 39 6.53 -8.71 10.89
CA ILE A 39 5.87 -8.09 12.06
C ILE A 39 4.47 -7.62 11.69
N VAL A 40 4.32 -6.86 10.60
CA VAL A 40 3.01 -6.36 10.12
C VAL A 40 2.03 -7.52 9.94
N ARG A 41 2.44 -8.60 9.25
CA ARG A 41 1.59 -9.78 9.06
C ARG A 41 1.17 -10.41 10.38
N SER A 42 2.10 -10.55 11.32
CA SER A 42 1.80 -11.13 12.64
C SER A 42 0.79 -10.27 13.41
N LEU A 43 0.95 -8.95 13.39
CA LEU A 43 0.06 -8.02 14.10
C LEU A 43 -1.34 -7.99 13.50
N VAL A 44 -1.44 -7.93 12.18
CA VAL A 44 -2.72 -8.03 11.46
C VAL A 44 -3.44 -9.34 11.80
N ILE A 45 -2.73 -10.48 11.73
CA ILE A 45 -3.34 -11.79 12.05
C ILE A 45 -3.81 -11.83 13.50
N LYS A 46 -3.03 -11.28 14.43
CA LYS A 46 -3.37 -11.20 15.85
C LYS A 46 -4.61 -10.32 16.08
N LYS A 47 -4.71 -9.18 15.40
CA LYS A 47 -5.83 -8.23 15.47
C LYS A 47 -7.11 -8.85 14.90
N ASN A 48 -7.06 -9.42 13.70
CA ASN A 48 -8.18 -10.15 13.10
C ASN A 48 -8.66 -11.31 13.99
N ARG A 49 -7.75 -12.05 14.64
CA ARG A 49 -8.10 -13.12 15.59
C ARG A 49 -8.70 -12.59 16.89
N LYS A 50 -8.37 -11.36 17.30
CA LYS A 50 -8.94 -10.70 18.48
C LYS A 50 -10.34 -10.20 18.17
N GLU A 51 -10.54 -9.56 17.02
CA GLU A 51 -11.84 -9.15 16.51
C GLU A 51 -12.77 -10.34 16.31
N ALA A 52 -12.32 -11.39 15.61
CA ALA A 52 -13.14 -12.59 15.42
C ALA A 52 -13.59 -13.22 16.75
N ARG A 53 -12.74 -13.17 17.79
CA ARG A 53 -13.09 -13.62 19.14
C ARG A 53 -14.01 -12.65 19.87
N PHE A 54 -13.84 -11.35 19.68
CA PHE A 54 -14.69 -10.32 20.26
C PHE A 54 -16.09 -10.30 19.64
N PHE A 55 -16.19 -10.43 18.31
CA PHE A 55 -17.45 -10.63 17.59
C PHE A 55 -18.13 -11.94 17.99
N ALA A 56 -17.38 -13.05 18.05
CA ALA A 56 -17.92 -14.32 18.53
C ALA A 56 -18.42 -14.23 19.99
N PHE A 57 -17.75 -13.44 20.84
CA PHE A 57 -18.16 -13.20 22.23
C PHE A 57 -19.40 -12.30 22.33
N GLN A 58 -19.50 -11.25 21.50
CA GLN A 58 -20.67 -10.38 21.43
C GLN A 58 -21.90 -11.07 20.81
N GLN A 59 -21.72 -12.01 19.89
CA GLN A 59 -22.82 -12.72 19.23
C GLN A 59 -23.65 -13.61 20.18
N TYR A 60 -23.18 -13.89 21.40
CA TYR A 60 -23.92 -14.63 22.43
C TYR A 60 -24.69 -13.75 23.43
N GLN A 61 -24.75 -12.41 23.27
CA GLN A 61 -25.57 -11.50 24.09
C GLN A 61 -26.25 -10.42 23.19
N ILE A 62 -27.58 -10.47 23.09
CA ILE A 62 -28.50 -9.62 22.25
C ILE A 62 -28.68 -8.19 22.86
N PRO A 63 -29.09 -7.09 22.16
CA PRO A 63 -29.21 -6.78 20.73
C PRO A 63 -28.28 -5.63 20.27
N LEU A 64 -28.10 -5.56 18.94
CA LEU A 64 -27.27 -4.60 18.21
C LEU A 64 -27.83 -3.16 18.32
N ILE A 65 -27.13 -2.28 19.04
CA ILE A 65 -27.19 -0.84 18.76
C ILE A 65 -26.41 -0.64 17.47
N GLU A 66 -27.04 -0.01 16.48
CA GLU A 66 -26.43 0.39 15.22
C GLU A 66 -25.06 1.01 15.48
N LEU A 67 -23.99 0.29 15.09
CA LEU A 67 -22.71 0.94 14.84
C LEU A 67 -22.93 1.84 13.64
N VAL A 68 -23.17 3.12 13.91
CA VAL A 68 -22.79 4.19 13.00
C VAL A 68 -21.30 3.98 12.76
N SER A 69 -20.99 3.41 11.60
CA SER A 69 -19.63 3.32 11.11
C SER A 69 -19.07 4.74 11.08
N ASP A 70 -17.90 4.96 11.70
CA ASP A 70 -17.03 6.08 11.41
C ASP A 70 -16.47 5.95 9.98
N HIS A 71 -17.37 5.87 9.00
CA HIS A 71 -17.08 6.07 7.59
C HIS A 71 -16.81 7.56 7.44
N ILE A 72 -15.54 7.95 7.53
CA ILE A 72 -15.10 9.27 7.09
C ILE A 72 -15.22 9.25 5.56
N PRO A 73 -16.14 10.02 4.94
CA PRO A 73 -16.36 10.00 3.49
C PRO A 73 -15.10 10.35 2.69
N ASP A 74 -14.19 11.10 3.31
CA ASP A 74 -12.94 11.54 2.70
C ASP A 74 -11.99 10.39 2.40
N ASP A 75 -11.96 9.31 3.20
CA ASP A 75 -11.02 8.20 2.99
C ASP A 75 -11.40 7.32 1.79
N GLU A 76 -12.70 7.07 1.60
CA GLU A 76 -13.19 6.35 0.44
C GLU A 76 -13.02 7.18 -0.84
N LEU A 77 -13.22 8.50 -0.74
CA LEU A 77 -12.96 9.43 -1.82
C LEU A 77 -11.47 9.44 -2.19
N ILE A 78 -10.56 9.63 -1.24
CA ILE A 78 -9.10 9.61 -1.45
C ILE A 78 -8.65 8.28 -2.07
N TYR A 79 -9.17 7.15 -1.56
CA TYR A 79 -8.87 5.85 -2.14
C TYR A 79 -9.37 5.73 -3.58
N SER A 80 -10.58 6.20 -3.86
CA SER A 80 -11.18 6.16 -5.20
C SER A 80 -10.41 7.03 -6.20
N GLU A 81 -9.94 8.20 -5.77
CA GLU A 81 -9.13 9.12 -6.57
C GLU A 81 -7.74 8.52 -6.83
N PHE A 82 -7.07 8.02 -5.79
CA PHE A 82 -5.78 7.36 -5.93
C PHE A 82 -5.85 6.13 -6.84
N HIS A 83 -6.89 5.33 -6.70
CA HIS A 83 -7.13 4.17 -7.56
C HIS A 83 -7.34 4.60 -9.02
N SER A 84 -8.19 5.61 -9.27
CA SER A 84 -8.45 6.12 -10.62
C SER A 84 -7.18 6.65 -11.28
N LEU A 85 -6.38 7.40 -10.53
CA LEU A 85 -5.14 7.99 -11.00
C LEU A 85 -4.08 6.91 -11.29
N SER A 86 -4.01 5.89 -10.43
CA SER A 86 -3.18 4.70 -10.66
C SER A 86 -3.56 3.97 -11.95
N MET A 87 -4.86 3.83 -12.22
CA MET A 87 -5.35 3.19 -13.45
C MET A 87 -5.06 4.02 -14.69
N GLU A 88 -5.19 5.35 -14.62
CA GLU A 88 -4.84 6.25 -15.73
C GLU A 88 -3.34 6.16 -16.08
N ILE A 89 -2.49 6.06 -15.07
CA ILE A 89 -1.05 5.84 -15.24
C ILE A 89 -0.83 4.49 -15.94
N ILE A 90 -1.41 3.41 -15.43
CA ILE A 90 -1.26 2.06 -16.01
C ILE A 90 -1.71 2.03 -17.48
N GLU A 91 -2.78 2.75 -17.85
CA GLU A 91 -3.26 2.77 -19.23
C GLU A 91 -2.29 3.43 -20.22
N LYS A 92 -1.44 4.35 -19.74
CA LYS A 92 -0.38 5.02 -20.52
C LYS A 92 0.89 4.17 -20.71
N LEU A 93 0.96 2.97 -20.13
CA LEU A 93 2.05 2.04 -20.41
C LEU A 93 2.05 1.59 -21.88
N PRO A 94 3.22 1.34 -22.47
CA PRO A 94 3.32 0.69 -23.78
C PRO A 94 2.53 -0.63 -23.80
N PRO A 95 1.90 -1.01 -24.94
CA PRO A 95 0.95 -2.13 -25.00
C PRO A 95 1.47 -3.44 -24.40
N VAL A 96 2.70 -3.82 -24.74
CA VAL A 96 3.34 -5.05 -24.24
C VAL A 96 3.61 -4.99 -22.73
N GLN A 97 4.08 -3.84 -22.24
CA GLN A 97 4.34 -3.63 -20.81
C GLN A 97 3.05 -3.64 -20.00
N LYS A 98 2.01 -2.98 -20.53
CA LYS A 98 0.67 -2.97 -19.93
C LYS A 98 0.10 -4.38 -19.84
N GLN A 99 0.17 -5.15 -20.92
CA GLN A 99 -0.33 -6.52 -20.96
C GLN A 99 0.39 -7.41 -19.94
N VAL A 100 1.73 -7.37 -19.90
CA VAL A 100 2.53 -8.12 -18.92
C VAL A 100 2.20 -7.67 -17.49
N PHE A 101 2.05 -6.36 -17.26
CA PHE A 101 1.71 -5.82 -15.94
C PHE A 101 0.33 -6.29 -15.46
N LYS A 102 -0.69 -6.22 -16.31
CA LYS A 102 -2.05 -6.70 -15.99
C LYS A 102 -2.05 -8.21 -15.69
N MET A 103 -1.41 -9.01 -16.54
CA MET A 103 -1.32 -10.45 -16.30
C MET A 103 -0.60 -10.79 -14.99
N ARG A 104 0.46 -10.05 -14.67
CA ARG A 104 1.24 -10.30 -13.45
C ARG A 104 0.52 -9.88 -12.17
N HIS A 105 -0.14 -8.72 -12.18
CA HIS A 105 -0.66 -8.06 -10.98
C HIS A 105 -2.18 -8.16 -10.80
N MET A 106 -2.95 -8.29 -11.90
CA MET A 106 -4.41 -8.41 -11.85
C MET A 106 -4.86 -9.86 -12.03
N GLU A 107 -4.21 -10.60 -12.95
CA GLU A 107 -4.51 -12.02 -13.19
C GLU A 107 -3.63 -12.97 -12.34
N ASN A 108 -2.69 -12.43 -11.55
CA ASN A 108 -1.76 -13.19 -10.69
C ASN A 108 -0.92 -14.29 -11.40
N LYS A 109 -0.68 -14.15 -12.70
CA LYS A 109 0.11 -15.13 -13.46
C LYS A 109 1.60 -15.04 -13.15
N SER A 110 2.27 -16.19 -13.14
CA SER A 110 3.73 -16.29 -13.06
C SER A 110 4.40 -15.81 -14.35
N PHE A 111 5.70 -15.48 -14.28
CA PHE A 111 6.45 -15.08 -15.48
C PHE A 111 6.52 -16.19 -16.53
N GLU A 112 6.54 -17.45 -16.11
CA GLU A 112 6.50 -18.61 -16.99
C GLU A 112 5.16 -18.72 -17.73
N GLU A 113 4.03 -18.60 -17.03
CA GLU A 113 2.70 -18.62 -17.66
C GLU A 113 2.50 -17.45 -18.62
N ILE A 114 3.03 -16.28 -18.29
CA ILE A 114 2.99 -15.10 -19.18
C ILE A 114 3.87 -15.34 -20.42
N ALA A 115 5.06 -15.89 -20.23
CA ALA A 115 5.99 -16.22 -21.32
C ALA A 115 5.36 -17.22 -22.29
N GLY A 116 4.73 -18.28 -21.77
CA GLY A 116 3.99 -19.24 -22.57
C GLY A 116 2.82 -18.62 -23.33
N LYS A 117 2.02 -17.75 -22.69
CA LYS A 117 0.88 -17.11 -23.35
C LYS A 117 1.29 -16.11 -24.44
N LEU A 118 2.41 -15.42 -24.26
CA LEU A 118 2.90 -14.40 -25.20
C LEU A 118 3.89 -14.96 -26.22
N ASN A 119 4.27 -16.25 -26.11
CA ASN A 119 5.27 -16.91 -26.94
C ASN A 119 6.61 -16.15 -26.98
N VAL A 120 7.09 -15.71 -25.82
CA VAL A 120 8.37 -15.01 -25.63
C VAL A 120 9.18 -15.67 -24.51
N SER A 121 10.47 -15.36 -24.40
CA SER A 121 11.27 -15.86 -23.29
C SER A 121 10.81 -15.29 -21.93
N GLN A 122 10.95 -16.07 -20.86
CA GLN A 122 10.72 -15.60 -19.49
C GLN A 122 11.54 -14.34 -19.17
N ARG A 123 12.79 -14.27 -19.66
CA ARG A 123 13.66 -13.10 -19.53
C ARG A 123 13.05 -11.84 -20.15
N THR A 124 12.39 -12.00 -21.30
CA THR A 124 11.66 -10.89 -21.94
C THR A 124 10.52 -10.41 -21.05
N VAL A 125 9.74 -11.33 -20.46
CA VAL A 125 8.63 -10.98 -19.56
C VAL A 125 9.13 -10.25 -18.32
N GLU A 126 10.18 -10.74 -17.67
CA GLU A 126 10.81 -10.09 -16.52
C GLU A 126 11.25 -8.66 -16.86
N ASN A 127 11.89 -8.48 -18.01
CA ASN A 127 12.33 -7.16 -18.47
C ASN A 127 11.15 -6.22 -18.73
N GLN A 128 10.07 -6.70 -19.36
CA GLN A 128 8.87 -5.89 -19.60
C GLN A 128 8.15 -5.55 -18.29
N SER A 129 8.05 -6.50 -17.37
CA SER A 129 7.48 -6.30 -16.03
C SER A 129 8.29 -5.26 -15.25
N PHE A 130 9.62 -5.39 -15.24
CA PHE A 130 10.52 -4.43 -14.59
C PHE A 130 10.36 -3.02 -15.17
N ARG A 131 10.34 -2.88 -16.50
CA ARG A 131 10.14 -1.58 -17.17
C ARG A 131 8.78 -0.98 -16.84
N ALA A 132 7.72 -1.79 -16.83
CA ALA A 132 6.39 -1.37 -16.44
C ALA A 132 6.36 -0.84 -15.00
N THR A 133 6.84 -1.63 -14.04
CA THR A 133 6.88 -1.25 -12.63
C THR A 133 7.72 0.00 -12.39
N LYS A 134 8.90 0.11 -13.05
CA LYS A 134 9.76 1.30 -12.95
C LYS A 134 9.05 2.56 -13.47
N TRP A 135 8.34 2.44 -14.59
CA TRP A 135 7.62 3.55 -15.18
C TRP A 135 6.44 4.00 -14.30
N VAL A 136 5.64 3.05 -13.80
CA VAL A 136 4.51 3.34 -12.89
C VAL A 136 5.00 4.01 -11.61
N LYS A 137 6.04 3.47 -10.96
CA LYS A 137 6.64 4.08 -9.76
C LYS A 137 7.15 5.49 -10.02
N LYS A 138 7.80 5.75 -11.16
CA LYS A 138 8.29 7.09 -11.50
C LYS A 138 7.13 8.08 -11.65
N LYS A 139 6.02 7.67 -12.25
CA LYS A 139 4.85 8.54 -12.43
C LYS A 139 4.12 8.81 -11.13
N LEU A 140 3.99 7.82 -10.24
CA LEU A 140 3.43 8.00 -8.90
C LEU A 140 4.31 8.88 -8.01
N ALA A 141 5.63 8.68 -8.00
CA ALA A 141 6.55 9.52 -7.22
C ALA A 141 6.53 11.00 -7.64
N LEU A 142 6.33 11.28 -8.94
CA LEU A 142 6.15 12.66 -9.41
C LEU A 142 4.89 13.32 -8.82
N LEU A 143 3.84 12.55 -8.52
CA LEU A 143 2.62 13.07 -7.91
C LEU A 143 2.80 13.31 -6.40
N GLU A 144 3.54 12.45 -5.70
CA GLU A 144 3.93 12.69 -4.31
C GLU A 144 4.76 13.98 -4.17
N ILE A 145 5.70 14.23 -5.09
CA ILE A 145 6.51 15.46 -5.11
C ILE A 145 5.62 16.70 -5.34
N ILE A 146 4.63 16.61 -6.23
CA ILE A 146 3.68 17.71 -6.47
C ILE A 146 2.84 17.98 -5.21
N SER A 147 2.31 16.93 -4.56
CA SER A 147 1.54 17.05 -3.31
C SER A 147 2.34 17.70 -2.18
N VAL A 148 3.59 17.28 -1.98
CA VAL A 148 4.49 17.87 -0.97
C VAL A 148 4.81 19.33 -1.31
N SER A 149 5.03 19.65 -2.59
CA SER A 149 5.31 21.03 -3.01
C SER A 149 4.10 21.96 -2.81
N ILE A 150 2.88 21.47 -3.01
CA ILE A 150 1.64 22.22 -2.76
C ILE A 150 1.44 22.46 -1.27
N TRP A 151 1.76 21.49 -0.41
CA TRP A 151 1.72 21.65 1.05
C TRP A 151 2.81 22.56 1.60
N LEU A 152 3.99 22.59 0.95
CA LEU A 152 5.09 23.48 1.33
C LEU A 152 4.90 24.92 0.84
N PHE A 153 4.18 25.13 -0.26
CA PHE A 153 3.93 26.46 -0.83
C PHE A 153 3.32 27.46 0.17
N PRO A 154 2.21 27.17 0.88
CA PRO A 154 1.64 28.10 1.86
C PRO A 154 2.59 28.37 3.05
N VAL A 155 3.36 27.36 3.49
CA VAL A 155 4.34 27.50 4.58
C VAL A 155 5.48 28.44 4.17
N VAL A 156 5.97 28.33 2.94
CA VAL A 156 7.00 29.22 2.39
C VAL A 156 6.46 30.65 2.24
N THR A 157 5.23 30.83 1.75
CA THR A 157 4.62 32.18 1.63
C THR A 157 4.34 32.84 2.97
N LEU A 158 4.00 32.06 4.01
CA LEU A 158 3.84 32.57 5.37
C LEU A 158 5.18 32.98 5.99
N PHE A 159 6.24 32.21 5.76
CA PHE A 159 7.59 32.55 6.22
C PHE A 159 8.10 33.85 5.58
N ASP A 160 7.92 34.02 4.26
CA ASP A 160 8.30 35.24 3.54
C ASP A 160 7.50 36.49 3.97
N SER A 161 6.27 36.31 4.46
CA SER A 161 5.43 37.41 4.99
C SER A 161 5.79 37.82 6.42
N ILE A 162 6.48 36.98 7.19
CA ILE A 162 6.91 37.26 8.57
C ILE A 162 8.28 37.96 8.60
N VAL A 163 9.08 37.79 7.54
CA VAL A 163 10.44 38.35 7.42
C VAL A 163 10.46 39.75 6.75
N LYS A 164 9.29 40.29 6.36
CA LYS A 164 9.10 41.68 5.94
C LYS A 164 8.45 42.52 7.02
#